data_AF-A0A931RE69-F1
#
_entry.id   AF-A0A931RE69-F1
#
_cell.length_a   1.000
_cell.length_b   1.000
_cell.length_c   1.000
_cell.angle_alpha   90.00
_cell.angle_beta   90.00
_cell.angle_gamma   90.00
#
_symmetry.space_group_name_H-M   'P 1'
#
loop_
_entity.id
_entity.type
_entity.pdbx_description
1 polymer ?
#
loop_
_entity_poly.entity_id
_entity_poly.type
_entity_poly.pdbx_seq_one_letter_code
_entity_poly.pdbx_strand_id
1 'polypeptide(L)' 'MIKKYMSIIIKAGPNDTSDSVIRKFQKRVALEGVIQEYREMEFHKKNSLKRQERLAEKRRKIMRAKRYLDAK' A
#
# COMPACT_ATOMS: atom_id res chain seq x y z
N MET A 1 -15.06 7.74 -10.77
CA MET A 1 -15.28 6.59 -9.87
C MET A 1 -14.87 7.03 -8.47
N ILE A 2 -15.82 7.53 -7.69
CA ILE A 2 -15.58 7.99 -6.32
C ILE A 2 -15.36 6.73 -5.47
N LYS A 3 -14.13 6.49 -4.98
CA LYS A 3 -13.83 5.35 -4.12
C LYS A 3 -14.65 5.48 -2.83
N LYS A 4 -15.64 4.61 -2.69
CA LYS A 4 -16.53 4.46 -1.53
C LYS A 4 -15.66 4.24 -0.27
N TYR A 5 -15.68 5.23 0.62
CA TYR A 5 -15.29 5.23 2.04
C TYR A 5 -14.32 4.12 2.51
N MET A 6 -13.07 4.53 2.74
CA MET A 6 -11.89 3.74 3.18
C MET A 6 -11.97 3.21 4.63
N SER A 7 -13.12 2.74 5.10
CA SER A 7 -13.17 2.06 6.38
C SER A 7 -12.65 0.62 6.21
N ILE A 8 -11.41 0.36 6.64
CA ILE A 8 -10.89 -1.00 6.75
C ILE A 8 -11.54 -1.65 7.97
N ILE A 9 -12.44 -2.60 7.73
CA ILE A 9 -13.13 -3.36 8.78
C ILE A 9 -12.52 -4.75 8.85
N ILE A 10 -12.10 -5.15 10.04
CA ILE A 10 -11.65 -6.52 10.32
C ILE A 10 -12.50 -7.07 11.45
N LYS A 11 -13.09 -8.24 11.19
CA LYS A 11 -13.84 -9.00 12.19
C LYS A 11 -12.88 -10.01 12.82
N ALA A 12 -12.80 -10.00 14.16
CA ALA A 12 -12.02 -10.98 14.90
C ALA A 12 -12.69 -12.36 14.79
N GLY A 13 -11.88 -13.40 14.56
CA GLY A 13 -12.35 -14.78 14.63
C GLY A 13 -12.28 -15.36 16.06
N PRO A 14 -12.84 -16.56 16.28
CA PRO A 14 -12.87 -17.21 17.60
C PRO A 14 -11.48 -17.57 18.15
N ASN A 15 -10.48 -17.75 17.27
CA ASN A 15 -9.10 -18.09 17.66
C ASN A 15 -8.13 -16.90 17.48
N ASP A 16 -8.63 -15.71 17.21
CA ASP A 16 -7.77 -14.54 17.04
C ASP A 16 -7.46 -13.90 18.40
N THR A 17 -6.16 -13.65 18.64
CA THR A 17 -5.74 -12.78 19.73
C THR A 17 -5.82 -11.32 19.28
N SER A 18 -5.90 -10.38 20.22
CA SER A 18 -5.94 -8.95 19.88
C SER A 18 -4.76 -8.54 18.96
N ASP A 19 -3.56 -9.05 19.23
CA ASP A 19 -2.39 -8.78 18.40
C ASP A 19 -2.48 -9.36 16.99
N SER A 20 -3.12 -10.53 16.82
CA SER A 20 -3.31 -11.11 15.49
C SER A 20 -4.25 -10.25 14.65
N VAL A 21 -5.30 -9.69 15.27
CA VAL A 21 -6.25 -8.77 14.63
C VAL A 21 -5.54 -7.47 14.22
N ILE A 22 -4.73 -6.89 15.11
CA ILE A 22 -3.95 -5.67 14.81
C ILE A 22 -2.99 -5.92 13.63
N ARG A 23 -2.28 -7.06 13.61
CA ARG A 23 -1.41 -7.41 12.47
C ARG A 23 -2.18 -7.59 11.17
N LYS A 24 -3.36 -8.22 11.20
CA LYS A 24 -4.24 -8.33 10.03
C LYS A 24 -4.65 -6.94 9.54
N PHE A 25 -4.98 -6.02 10.44
CA PHE A 25 -5.30 -4.62 10.12
C PHE A 25 -4.16 -3.90 9.45
N GLN A 26 -2.97 -3.92 10.05
CA GLN A 26 -1.78 -3.30 9.48
C GLN A 26 -1.48 -3.85 8.07
N LYS A 27 -1.61 -5.17 7.86
CA LYS A 27 -1.45 -5.78 6.54
C LYS A 27 -2.48 -5.26 5.53
N ARG A 28 -3.76 -5.15 5.91
CA ARG A 28 -4.82 -4.61 5.02
C ARG A 28 -4.60 -3.15 4.69
N VAL A 29 -4.22 -2.31 5.67
CA VAL A 29 -3.84 -0.90 5.46
C VAL A 29 -2.71 -0.77 4.46
N ALA A 30 -1.67 -1.60 4.59
CA ALA A 30 -0.53 -1.60 3.68
C ALA A 30 -0.92 -2.07 2.27
N LEU A 31 -1.74 -3.12 2.14
CA LEU A 31 -2.20 -3.66 0.86
C LEU A 31 -3.10 -2.68 0.09
N GLU A 32 -4.01 -2.02 0.79
CA GLU A 32 -4.92 -1.04 0.18
C GLU A 32 -4.21 0.29 -0.13
N GLY A 33 -3.01 0.51 0.42
CA GLY A 33 -2.21 1.71 0.13
C GLY A 33 -2.81 2.98 0.71
N VAL A 34 -3.70 2.86 1.70
CA VAL A 34 -4.49 3.95 2.29
C VAL A 34 -3.63 5.13 2.72
N ILE A 35 -2.53 4.87 3.42
CA ILE A 35 -1.62 5.92 3.92
C ILE A 35 -0.98 6.69 2.75
N GLN A 36 -0.58 6.00 1.70
CA GLN A 36 0.04 6.62 0.53
C GLN A 36 -0.97 7.48 -0.23
N GLU A 37 -2.20 6.98 -0.38
CA GLU A 37 -3.30 7.73 -1.01
C GLU A 37 -3.59 9.03 -0.25
N TYR A 38 -3.70 8.99 1.09
CA TYR A 38 -3.87 10.21 1.89
C TYR A 38 -2.73 11.21 1.69
N ARG A 39 -1.47 10.77 1.74
CA ARG A 39 -0.30 11.64 1.48
C ARG A 39 -0.30 12.26 0.09
N GLU A 40 -0.79 11.54 -0.92
CA GLU A 40 -0.92 12.06 -2.28
C GLU A 40 -2.08 13.05 -2.45
N MET A 41 -3.08 12.97 -1.57
CA MET A 41 -4.21 13.91 -1.52
C MET A 41 -3.90 15.17 -0.71
N GLU A 42 -2.98 15.11 0.26
CA GLU A 42 -2.59 16.27 1.08
C GLU A 42 -2.13 17.47 0.24
N PHE A 43 -1.47 17.24 -0.90
CA PHE A 43 -0.96 18.29 -1.78
C PHE A 43 -1.28 18.05 -3.24
N HIS A 44 -1.68 19.10 -3.96
CA HIS A 44 -1.88 19.01 -5.40
C HIS A 44 -0.56 18.79 -6.14
N LYS A 45 -0.39 17.61 -6.74
CA LYS A 45 0.71 17.32 -7.68
C LYS A 45 0.25 17.35 -9.12
N LYS A 46 1.03 18.00 -9.99
CA LYS A 46 0.83 17.96 -11.45
C LYS A 46 0.82 16.51 -11.96
N ASN A 47 -0.01 16.25 -12.97
CA ASN A 47 -0.16 14.92 -13.55
C ASN A 47 1.15 14.36 -14.14
N SER A 48 2.04 15.22 -14.64
CA SER A 48 3.38 14.83 -15.12
C SER A 48 4.24 14.22 -14.01
N LEU A 49 4.29 14.87 -12.84
CA LEU A 49 5.03 14.39 -11.68
C LEU A 49 4.46 13.06 -11.17
N LYS A 50 3.13 12.92 -11.10
CA LYS A 50 2.47 11.65 -10.74
C LYS A 50 2.86 10.50 -11.69
N ARG A 51 2.99 10.78 -12.99
CA ARG A 51 3.43 9.79 -13.99
C ARG A 51 4.91 9.42 -13.79
N GLN A 52 5.76 10.40 -13.55
CA GLN A 52 7.19 10.20 -13.30
C GLN A 52 7.44 9.36 -12.04
N GLU A 53 6.76 9.67 -10.93
CA GLU A 53 6.85 8.92 -9.67
C GLU A 53 6.43 7.46 -9.85
N ARG A 54 5.32 7.21 -10.57
CA ARG A 54 4.84 5.85 -10.87
C ARG A 54 5.85 5.04 -11.68
N LEU A 55 6.48 5.65 -12.68
CA LEU A 55 7.50 4.98 -13.50
C LEU A 55 8.76 4.68 -12.67
N ALA A 56 9.20 5.61 -11.83
CA ALA A 56 10.33 5.40 -10.93
C ALA A 56 10.05 4.27 -9.95
N GLU A 57 8.84 4.19 -9.38
CA GLU A 57 8.45 3.10 -8.49
C GLU A 57 8.44 1.74 -9.19
N LYS A 58 7.89 1.66 -10.41
CA LYS A 58 7.94 0.43 -11.23
C LYS A 58 9.38 -0.03 -11.46
N ARG A 59 10.27 0.87 -11.85
CA ARG A 59 11.71 0.56 -12.04
C ARG A 59 12.33 0.05 -10.76
N ARG A 60 12.07 0.69 -9.60
CA ARG A 60 12.56 0.24 -8.29
C ARG A 60 12.09 -1.18 -7.96
N LYS A 61 10.83 -1.53 -8.23
CA LYS A 61 10.29 -2.88 -7.98
C LYS A 61 10.99 -3.94 -8.85
N ILE A 62 11.18 -3.66 -10.14
CA ILE A 62 11.88 -4.56 -11.07
C ILE A 62 13.33 -4.78 -10.60
N MET A 63 14.05 -3.71 -10.26
CA MET A 63 15.44 -3.81 -9.81
C MET A 63 15.58 -4.59 -8.50
N ARG A 64 14.64 -4.44 -7.56
CA ARG A 64 14.62 -5.26 -6.33
C ARG A 64 14.43 -6.74 -6.66
N ALA A 65 13.45 -7.07 -7.49
CA ALA A 65 13.19 -8.46 -7.89
C ALA A 65 14.42 -9.09 -8.58
N LYS A 66 15.08 -8.34 -9.47
CA LYS A 66 16.32 -8.78 -10.12
C LYS A 66 17.42 -9.11 -9.09
N ARG A 67 17.66 -8.24 -8.10
CA ARG A 67 18.65 -8.49 -7.04
C ARG A 67 18.37 -9.77 -6.24
N TYR A 68 17.10 -10.09 -5.98
CA TYR A 68 16.74 -11.35 -5.31
C TYR A 68 17.03 -12.58 -6.17
N LEU A 69 16.84 -12.48 -7.49
CA LEU A 69 17.17 -13.56 -8.42
C LEU A 69 18.68 -13.74 -8.55
N ASP A 70 19.43 -12.65 -8.66
CA ASP A 70 20.89 -12.67 -8.80
C ASP A 70 21.59 -13.18 -7.51
N ALA A 71 20.92 -13.11 -6.36
CA ALA A 71 21.43 -13.57 -5.06
C ALA A 71 21.04 -15.01 -4.70
N LYS A 72 20.26 -15.70 -5.55
CA LYS A 72 19.85 -17.09 -5.38
C LYS A 72 20.72 -18.00 -6.24
#